data_AF-A0A2D5Z3G3-F1
#
_entry.id   AF-A0A2D5Z3G3-F1
#
_cell.length_a   1.000
_cell.length_b   1.000
_cell.length_c   1.000
_cell.angle_alpha   90.00
_cell.angle_beta   90.00
_cell.angle_gamma   90.00
#
_symmetry.space_group_name_H-M   'P 1'
#
loop_
_entity.id
_entity.type
_entity.pdbx_description
1 polymer ?
#
loop_
_entity_poly.entity_id
_entity_poly.type
_entity_poly.pdbx_seq_one_letter_code
_entity_poly.pdbx_strand_id
1 'polypeptide(L)'
;MNVATGILLLMLSNQGHWFGGTPGTVTVRYAAASEMPPATLTWVLSIGDAEVSRGRKAMPANGEPMRLELTPPRVRVPTEMSWHWRLLRDDTSKQAGAGRAAVIVYPDNLLERAVRRTADRRLFVCDRTGKLTSLLRERRIRAVASERPHQVRAPAGSVILVGAGTLTGSTFEQGPLLAHARSGSSVMIFAQSAPRVAGYALAPHDTLSGLTWRRDHPLLEGMEDRALTGWFDAADLRIVRLPADEPALEIAWFAPTVKADRPVPIDALLVTRAIGKGRLVLCQVPLGSWLEDPRAQMLLDNAITYLGTRPEPTPRPSRRAAEFESKAARPSG
;
A
#
# COMPACT_ATOMS: atom_id res chain seq x y z
N MET A 1 4.62 -46.89 12.12
CA MET A 1 4.55 -45.96 10.96
C MET A 1 4.59 -44.54 11.49
N ASN A 2 5.68 -43.82 11.26
CA ASN A 2 5.73 -42.39 11.57
C ASN A 2 4.85 -41.65 10.55
N VAL A 3 3.78 -41.02 11.02
CA VAL A 3 2.99 -40.13 10.19
C VAL A 3 3.83 -38.86 10.02
N ALA A 4 4.51 -38.73 8.88
CA ALA A 4 5.18 -37.50 8.51
C ALA A 4 4.14 -36.37 8.53
N THR A 5 4.28 -35.48 9.52
CA THR A 5 3.40 -34.33 9.72
C THR A 5 4.12 -33.14 9.12
N GLY A 6 3.68 -32.71 7.94
CA GLY A 6 4.22 -31.55 7.24
C GLY A 6 3.24 -30.39 7.27
N ILE A 7 3.75 -29.16 7.34
CA ILE A 7 2.95 -27.95 7.18
C ILE A 7 2.93 -27.58 5.70
N LEU A 8 1.76 -27.30 5.12
CA LEU A 8 1.67 -26.74 3.78
C LEU A 8 1.68 -25.20 3.87
N LEU A 9 2.68 -24.57 3.27
CA LEU A 9 2.77 -23.12 3.16
C LEU A 9 2.15 -22.68 1.84
N LEU A 10 1.23 -21.72 1.93
CA LEU A 10 0.51 -21.15 0.80
C LEU A 10 0.65 -19.63 0.85
N MET A 11 1.30 -19.07 -0.16
CA MET A 11 1.54 -17.63 -0.26
C MET A 11 0.89 -17.10 -1.52
N LEU A 12 -0.12 -16.25 -1.36
CA LEU A 12 -0.74 -15.54 -2.47
C LEU A 12 0.09 -14.28 -2.75
N SER A 13 0.49 -14.09 -4.01
CA SER A 13 1.06 -12.82 -4.47
C SER A 13 0.13 -11.66 -4.10
N ASN A 14 0.72 -10.53 -3.66
CA ASN A 14 -0.03 -9.36 -3.19
C ASN A 14 -1.10 -9.71 -2.15
N GLN A 15 -0.89 -10.78 -1.36
CA GLN A 15 -1.80 -11.28 -0.33
C GLN A 15 -3.21 -11.59 -0.85
N GLY A 16 -3.33 -11.95 -2.13
CA GLY A 16 -4.62 -12.25 -2.77
C GLY A 16 -5.34 -11.04 -3.35
N HIS A 17 -4.70 -9.86 -3.42
CA HIS A 17 -5.24 -8.69 -4.13
C HIS A 17 -4.72 -8.66 -5.57
N TRP A 18 -5.57 -8.96 -6.56
CA TRP A 18 -5.17 -9.12 -7.96
C TRP A 18 -5.98 -8.25 -8.91
N PHE A 19 -5.43 -7.98 -10.09
CA PHE A 19 -6.19 -7.38 -11.19
C PHE A 19 -7.00 -8.45 -11.94
N GLY A 20 -8.24 -8.12 -12.30
CA GLY A 20 -9.07 -8.96 -13.15
C GLY A 20 -8.47 -9.10 -14.54
N GLY A 21 -8.39 -10.33 -15.06
CA GLY A 21 -7.79 -10.63 -16.35
C GLY A 21 -6.26 -10.69 -16.36
N THR A 22 -5.59 -10.49 -15.22
CA THR A 22 -4.14 -10.64 -15.06
C THR A 22 -3.83 -11.80 -14.14
N PRO A 23 -2.89 -12.71 -14.49
CA PRO A 23 -2.55 -13.84 -13.63
C PRO A 23 -2.06 -13.40 -12.25
N GLY A 24 -2.70 -13.88 -11.20
CA GLY A 24 -2.18 -13.90 -9.84
C GLY A 24 -1.34 -15.14 -9.61
N THR A 25 -0.27 -15.03 -8.81
CA THR A 25 0.57 -16.19 -8.45
C THR A 25 0.21 -16.71 -7.06
N VAL A 26 0.10 -18.03 -6.91
CA VAL A 26 0.11 -18.73 -5.62
C VAL A 26 1.37 -19.60 -5.55
N THR A 27 2.19 -19.37 -4.53
CA THR A 27 3.34 -20.21 -4.22
C THR A 27 2.95 -21.22 -3.16
N VAL A 28 3.19 -22.50 -3.44
CA VAL A 28 2.83 -23.63 -2.59
C VAL A 28 4.10 -24.40 -2.25
N ARG A 29 4.35 -24.67 -0.97
CA ARG A 29 5.54 -25.42 -0.54
C ARG A 29 5.25 -26.27 0.69
N TYR A 30 5.86 -27.44 0.78
CA TYR A 30 5.93 -28.17 2.04
C TYR A 30 6.98 -27.53 2.97
N ALA A 31 6.59 -27.23 4.20
CA ALA A 31 7.49 -27.07 5.32
C ALA A 31 7.47 -28.37 6.12
N ALA A 32 8.33 -29.32 5.71
CA ALA A 32 8.48 -30.61 6.35
C ALA A 32 9.96 -30.89 6.61
N ALA A 33 10.25 -31.57 7.73
CA ALA A 33 11.60 -32.02 8.06
C ALA A 33 11.99 -33.34 7.36
N SER A 34 11.02 -34.01 6.72
CA SER A 34 11.18 -35.28 6.01
C SER A 34 10.55 -35.19 4.62
N GLU A 35 10.93 -36.13 3.75
CA GLU A 35 10.31 -36.29 2.43
C GLU A 35 8.79 -36.50 2.57
N MET A 36 8.03 -35.74 1.78
CA MET A 36 6.56 -35.80 1.79
C MET A 36 6.08 -36.76 0.71
N PRO A 37 5.01 -37.55 0.97
CA PRO A 37 4.47 -38.46 -0.02
C PRO A 37 3.98 -37.70 -1.26
N PRO A 38 4.04 -38.32 -2.45
CA PRO A 38 3.46 -37.75 -3.67
C PRO A 38 2.00 -37.37 -3.45
N ALA A 39 1.66 -36.15 -3.87
CA ALA A 39 0.33 -35.61 -3.70
C ALA A 39 -0.02 -34.69 -4.85
N THR A 40 -1.30 -34.64 -5.17
CA THR A 40 -1.86 -33.73 -6.14
C THR A 40 -2.61 -32.61 -5.41
N LEU A 41 -2.22 -31.38 -5.67
CA LEU A 41 -3.00 -30.21 -5.29
C LEU A 41 -4.12 -30.01 -6.31
N THR A 42 -5.35 -29.90 -5.82
CA THR A 42 -6.52 -29.50 -6.60
C THR A 42 -7.05 -28.20 -6.04
N TRP A 43 -7.61 -27.35 -6.89
CA TRP A 43 -8.19 -26.09 -6.45
C TRP A 43 -9.40 -25.68 -7.28
N VAL A 44 -10.18 -24.76 -6.71
CA VAL A 44 -11.30 -24.07 -7.32
C VAL A 44 -11.25 -22.60 -6.89
N LEU A 45 -11.39 -21.68 -7.84
CA LEU A 45 -11.68 -20.27 -7.58
C LEU A 45 -13.16 -20.03 -7.87
N SER A 46 -13.90 -19.44 -6.92
CA SER A 46 -15.33 -19.18 -7.07
C SER A 46 -15.72 -17.75 -6.70
N ILE A 47 -16.85 -17.28 -7.25
CA ILE A 47 -17.57 -16.09 -6.82
C ILE A 47 -18.94 -16.55 -6.31
N GLY A 48 -19.17 -16.44 -5.00
CA GLY A 48 -20.30 -17.14 -4.36
C GLY A 48 -20.23 -18.65 -4.66
N ASP A 49 -21.31 -19.19 -5.21
CA ASP A 49 -21.41 -20.61 -5.60
C ASP A 49 -20.95 -20.89 -7.04
N ALA A 50 -20.64 -19.85 -7.83
CA ALA A 50 -20.21 -20.01 -9.22
C ALA A 50 -18.71 -20.32 -9.31
N GLU A 51 -18.37 -21.46 -9.89
CA GLU A 51 -16.99 -21.81 -10.24
C GLU A 51 -16.51 -20.92 -11.40
N VAL A 52 -15.38 -20.27 -11.18
CA VAL A 52 -14.74 -19.35 -12.14
C VAL A 52 -13.55 -20.02 -12.81
N SER A 53 -12.80 -20.80 -12.06
CA SER A 53 -11.65 -21.56 -12.55
C SER A 53 -11.41 -22.77 -11.66
N ARG A 54 -10.97 -23.89 -12.24
CA ARG A 54 -10.53 -25.08 -11.50
C ARG A 54 -9.31 -25.73 -12.12
N GLY A 55 -8.58 -26.51 -11.34
CA GLY A 55 -7.40 -27.18 -11.84
C GLY A 55 -6.70 -28.03 -10.80
N ARG A 56 -5.64 -28.68 -11.29
CA ARG A 56 -4.85 -29.64 -10.52
C ARG A 56 -3.39 -29.59 -10.92
N LYS A 57 -2.49 -29.81 -9.97
CA LYS A 57 -1.05 -29.88 -10.22
C LYS A 57 -0.40 -30.83 -9.22
N ALA A 58 0.47 -31.69 -9.71
CA ALA A 58 1.28 -32.56 -8.86
C ALA A 58 2.24 -31.71 -8.02
N MET A 59 2.33 -32.00 -6.74
CA MET A 59 3.27 -31.36 -5.84
C MET A 59 4.70 -31.84 -6.17
N PRO A 60 5.68 -30.94 -6.24
CA PRO A 60 7.08 -31.32 -6.37
C PRO A 60 7.52 -32.23 -5.22
N ALA A 61 8.35 -33.21 -5.52
CA ALA A 61 9.07 -33.97 -4.51
C ALA A 61 10.03 -33.03 -3.73
N ASN A 62 10.42 -33.42 -2.52
CA ASN A 62 11.46 -32.76 -1.73
C ASN A 62 11.16 -31.34 -1.23
N GLY A 63 9.91 -30.88 -1.30
CA GLY A 63 9.50 -29.59 -0.73
C GLY A 63 9.96 -28.37 -1.55
N GLU A 64 10.28 -28.54 -2.83
CA GLU A 64 10.49 -27.40 -3.73
C GLU A 64 9.19 -26.57 -3.88
N PRO A 65 9.31 -25.23 -4.00
CA PRO A 65 8.15 -24.37 -4.16
C PRO A 65 7.52 -24.54 -5.55
N MET A 66 6.25 -24.91 -5.58
CA MET A 66 5.42 -24.91 -6.77
C MET A 66 4.76 -23.54 -6.96
N ARG A 67 4.80 -23.01 -8.18
CA ARG A 67 4.03 -21.83 -8.57
C ARG A 67 2.79 -22.22 -9.38
N LEU A 68 1.67 -21.60 -9.02
CA LEU A 68 0.40 -21.67 -9.73
C LEU A 68 0.05 -20.28 -10.22
N GLU A 69 -0.31 -20.17 -11.48
CA GLU A 69 -0.85 -18.94 -12.06
C GLU A 69 -2.37 -19.11 -12.17
N LEU A 70 -3.11 -18.17 -11.58
CA LEU A 70 -4.57 -18.15 -11.57
C LEU A 70 -5.00 -16.83 -12.19
N THR A 71 -5.67 -16.89 -13.34
CA THR A 71 -6.22 -15.68 -13.99
C THR A 71 -7.66 -15.48 -13.55
N PRO A 72 -7.94 -14.53 -12.64
CA PRO A 72 -9.32 -14.18 -12.32
C PRO A 72 -9.98 -13.49 -13.53
N PRO A 73 -11.32 -13.53 -13.64
CA PRO A 73 -12.06 -12.84 -14.68
C PRO A 73 -11.92 -11.33 -14.51
N ARG A 74 -12.18 -10.60 -15.59
CA ARG A 74 -12.28 -9.13 -15.54
C ARG A 74 -13.51 -8.75 -14.71
N VAL A 75 -13.34 -7.79 -13.81
CA VAL A 75 -14.39 -7.25 -12.95
C VAL A 75 -14.52 -5.75 -13.17
N ARG A 76 -15.67 -5.17 -12.83
CA ARG A 76 -15.92 -3.71 -12.94
C ARG A 76 -15.79 -2.97 -11.62
N VAL A 77 -15.93 -3.70 -10.52
CA VAL A 77 -15.80 -3.23 -9.14
C VAL A 77 -14.95 -4.25 -8.38
N PRO A 78 -14.33 -3.90 -7.24
CA PRO A 78 -13.70 -4.88 -6.38
C PRO A 78 -14.67 -6.03 -6.08
N THR A 79 -14.22 -7.26 -6.30
CA THR A 79 -15.04 -8.46 -6.12
C THR A 79 -14.28 -9.47 -5.29
N GLU A 80 -14.87 -9.89 -4.18
CA GLU A 80 -14.35 -10.98 -3.35
C GLU A 80 -14.64 -12.33 -4.02
N MET A 81 -13.58 -13.13 -4.14
CA MET A 81 -13.58 -14.49 -4.65
C MET A 81 -13.02 -15.42 -3.57
N SER A 82 -13.33 -16.70 -3.69
CA SER A 82 -12.86 -17.73 -2.76
C SER A 82 -12.01 -18.75 -3.48
N TRP A 83 -10.76 -18.88 -3.05
CA TRP A 83 -9.85 -19.90 -3.52
C TRP A 83 -9.87 -21.08 -2.56
N HIS A 84 -10.49 -22.17 -2.99
CA HIS A 84 -10.57 -23.43 -2.25
C HIS A 84 -9.50 -24.37 -2.78
N TRP A 85 -8.76 -25.00 -1.89
CA TRP A 85 -7.73 -25.98 -2.26
C TRP A 85 -7.91 -27.28 -1.47
N ARG A 86 -7.52 -28.39 -2.11
CA ARG A 86 -7.43 -29.71 -1.49
C ARG A 86 -6.16 -30.39 -1.95
N LEU A 87 -5.46 -31.00 -1.01
CA LEU A 87 -4.29 -31.82 -1.25
C LEU A 87 -4.71 -33.29 -1.16
N LEU A 88 -4.54 -34.05 -2.24
CA LEU A 88 -4.90 -35.46 -2.32
C LEU A 88 -3.62 -36.28 -2.39
N ARG A 89 -3.46 -37.30 -1.55
CA ARG A 89 -2.32 -38.22 -1.67
C ARG A 89 -2.52 -39.13 -2.87
N ASP A 90 -1.48 -39.32 -3.67
CA ASP A 90 -1.58 -40.09 -4.91
C ASP A 90 -1.76 -41.60 -4.63
N ASP A 91 -1.22 -42.10 -3.50
CA ASP A 91 -1.24 -43.51 -3.10
C ASP A 91 -2.63 -44.03 -2.69
N THR A 92 -3.45 -43.15 -2.11
CA THR A 92 -4.70 -43.51 -1.44
C THR A 92 -5.88 -42.73 -1.98
N SER A 93 -5.65 -41.71 -2.81
CA SER A 93 -6.63 -40.70 -3.21
C SER A 93 -7.35 -40.04 -2.02
N LYS A 94 -6.82 -40.18 -0.80
CA LYS A 94 -7.38 -39.59 0.41
C LYS A 94 -6.90 -38.15 0.54
N GLN A 95 -7.78 -37.30 1.05
CA GLN A 95 -7.46 -35.90 1.31
C GLN A 95 -6.45 -35.80 2.47
N ALA A 96 -5.27 -35.25 2.17
CA ALA A 96 -4.24 -34.92 3.17
C ALA A 96 -4.48 -33.56 3.83
N GLY A 97 -5.14 -32.64 3.13
CA GLY A 97 -5.42 -31.30 3.64
C GLY A 97 -6.37 -30.54 2.73
N ALA A 98 -6.98 -29.50 3.28
CA ALA A 98 -7.79 -28.57 2.53
C ALA A 98 -7.82 -27.22 3.22
N GLY A 99 -8.18 -26.18 2.46
CA GLY A 99 -8.34 -24.85 3.02
C GLY A 99 -9.02 -23.91 2.04
N ARG A 100 -9.20 -22.68 2.50
CA ARG A 100 -9.80 -21.59 1.75
C ARG A 100 -9.02 -20.31 2.00
N ALA A 101 -8.81 -19.51 0.97
CA ALA A 101 -8.31 -18.15 1.08
C ALA A 101 -9.24 -17.19 0.32
N ALA A 102 -9.37 -15.97 0.82
CA ALA A 102 -10.04 -14.90 0.08
C ALA A 102 -9.08 -14.34 -0.97
N VAL A 103 -9.62 -14.04 -2.14
CA VAL A 103 -8.94 -13.31 -3.22
C VAL A 103 -9.82 -12.11 -3.56
N ILE A 104 -9.27 -10.91 -3.52
CA ILE A 104 -9.99 -9.70 -3.90
C ILE A 104 -9.49 -9.28 -5.28
N VAL A 105 -10.40 -9.28 -6.24
CA VAL A 105 -10.10 -8.94 -7.63
C VAL A 105 -10.56 -7.52 -7.90
N TYR A 106 -9.67 -6.72 -8.49
CA TYR A 106 -9.90 -5.32 -8.80
C TYR A 106 -10.03 -5.11 -10.31
N PRO A 107 -10.78 -4.09 -10.76
CA PRO A 107 -10.79 -3.73 -12.16
C PRO A 107 -9.38 -3.26 -12.60
N ASP A 108 -9.05 -3.40 -13.89
CA ASP A 108 -7.72 -3.10 -14.44
C ASP A 108 -7.52 -1.62 -14.81
N ASN A 109 -8.47 -0.76 -14.44
CA ASN A 109 -8.56 0.64 -14.82
C ASN A 109 -8.55 1.62 -13.62
N LEU A 110 -7.94 1.22 -12.50
CA LEU A 110 -7.94 1.99 -11.23
C LEU A 110 -7.37 3.41 -11.33
N LEU A 111 -6.58 3.70 -12.36
CA LEU A 111 -5.93 5.01 -12.57
C LEU A 111 -6.69 5.94 -13.52
N GLU A 112 -7.89 5.59 -13.99
CA GLU A 112 -8.66 6.42 -14.92
C GLU A 112 -9.00 7.81 -14.35
N ARG A 113 -9.24 7.92 -13.04
CA ARG A 113 -9.48 9.21 -12.37
C ARG A 113 -8.23 10.08 -12.44
N ALA A 114 -7.05 9.54 -12.13
CA ALA A 114 -5.78 10.22 -12.23
C ALA A 114 -5.48 10.69 -13.66
N VAL A 115 -5.77 9.87 -14.69
CA VAL A 115 -5.66 10.27 -16.10
C VAL A 115 -6.49 11.52 -16.37
N ARG A 116 -7.76 11.54 -15.94
CA ARG A 116 -8.63 12.72 -16.11
C ARG A 116 -8.12 13.94 -15.34
N ARG A 117 -7.67 13.77 -14.09
CA ARG A 117 -7.22 14.88 -13.21
C ARG A 117 -5.87 15.49 -13.62
N THR A 118 -5.02 14.72 -14.28
CA THR A 118 -3.69 15.18 -14.74
C THR A 118 -3.74 15.89 -16.08
N ALA A 119 -4.87 15.86 -16.80
CA ALA A 119 -5.05 16.65 -18.02
C ALA A 119 -4.92 18.16 -17.74
N ASP A 120 -5.41 18.61 -16.58
CA ASP A 120 -5.45 20.03 -16.21
C ASP A 120 -4.29 20.47 -15.32
N ARG A 121 -3.37 19.56 -14.97
CA ARG A 121 -2.35 19.79 -13.94
C ARG A 121 -0.99 19.26 -14.34
N ARG A 122 0.05 19.95 -13.87
CA ARG A 122 1.43 19.51 -14.09
C ARG A 122 1.83 18.52 -12.99
N LEU A 123 1.98 17.27 -13.39
CA LEU A 123 2.53 16.20 -12.56
C LEU A 123 4.03 16.07 -12.81
N PHE A 124 4.81 16.09 -11.75
CA PHE A 124 6.24 15.81 -11.75
C PHE A 124 6.50 14.54 -10.95
N VAL A 125 7.41 13.71 -11.43
CA VAL A 125 7.76 12.45 -10.78
C VAL A 125 9.27 12.41 -10.62
N CYS A 126 9.71 12.28 -9.37
CA CYS A 126 11.08 12.00 -9.04
C CYS A 126 11.20 10.53 -8.63
N ASP A 127 11.74 9.68 -9.49
CA ASP A 127 11.77 8.23 -9.25
C ASP A 127 13.06 7.62 -9.80
N ARG A 128 14.00 7.34 -8.91
CA ARG A 128 15.30 6.74 -9.26
C ARG A 128 15.18 5.31 -9.77
N THR A 129 14.15 4.57 -9.32
CA THR A 129 13.97 3.17 -9.72
C THR A 129 13.29 3.02 -11.08
N GLY A 130 12.66 4.10 -11.57
CA GLY A 130 11.87 4.12 -12.79
C GLY A 130 10.55 3.35 -12.74
N LYS A 131 10.24 2.63 -11.65
CA LYS A 131 9.03 1.79 -11.54
C LYS A 131 7.74 2.62 -11.57
N LEU A 132 7.68 3.71 -10.80
CA LEU A 132 6.53 4.61 -10.78
C LEU A 132 6.43 5.37 -12.12
N THR A 133 7.56 5.85 -12.64
CA THR A 133 7.60 6.53 -13.94
C THR A 133 7.12 5.62 -15.07
N SER A 134 7.49 4.34 -15.06
CA SER A 134 7.07 3.36 -16.07
C SER A 134 5.57 3.07 -15.99
N LEU A 135 5.03 2.87 -14.79
CA LEU A 135 3.58 2.72 -14.59
C LEU A 135 2.80 3.90 -15.18
N LEU A 136 3.20 5.14 -14.83
CA LEU A 136 2.50 6.34 -15.29
C LEU A 136 2.52 6.45 -16.82
N ARG A 137 3.66 6.10 -17.45
CA ARG A 137 3.79 6.06 -18.91
C ARG A 137 2.88 5.00 -19.56
N GLU A 138 2.89 3.79 -19.03
CA GLU A 138 2.04 2.68 -19.51
C GLU A 138 0.55 3.04 -19.44
N ARG A 139 0.16 3.72 -18.36
CA ARG A 139 -1.21 4.21 -18.13
C ARG A 139 -1.51 5.55 -18.79
N ARG A 140 -0.59 6.05 -19.64
CA ARG A 140 -0.71 7.29 -20.41
C ARG A 140 -0.98 8.53 -19.54
N ILE A 141 -0.54 8.52 -18.29
CA ILE A 141 -0.56 9.68 -17.40
C ILE A 141 0.63 10.57 -17.74
N ARG A 142 0.36 11.81 -18.13
CA ARG A 142 1.40 12.78 -18.49
C ARG A 142 2.13 13.25 -17.24
N ALA A 143 3.42 12.98 -17.16
CA ALA A 143 4.28 13.45 -16.08
C ALA A 143 5.66 13.88 -16.60
N VAL A 144 6.24 14.89 -15.97
CA VAL A 144 7.65 15.28 -16.19
C VAL A 144 8.51 14.47 -15.23
N ALA A 145 9.29 13.54 -15.78
CA ALA A 145 10.14 12.65 -15.01
C ALA A 145 11.49 13.31 -14.69
N SER A 146 12.03 12.97 -13.52
CA SER A 146 13.39 13.29 -13.10
C SER A 146 13.91 12.17 -12.20
N GLU A 147 15.21 11.92 -12.23
CA GLU A 147 15.83 10.91 -11.37
C GLU A 147 16.22 11.47 -9.99
N ARG A 148 16.37 12.80 -9.88
CA ARG A 148 16.91 13.45 -8.67
C ARG A 148 16.04 14.62 -8.20
N PRO A 149 15.75 14.73 -6.89
CA PRO A 149 14.86 15.77 -6.37
C PRO A 149 15.28 17.20 -6.72
N HIS A 150 16.59 17.49 -6.70
CA HIS A 150 17.13 18.82 -6.98
C HIS A 150 17.04 19.23 -8.46
N GLN A 151 16.69 18.32 -9.37
CA GLN A 151 16.47 18.61 -10.78
C GLN A 151 15.01 18.99 -11.05
N VAL A 152 14.09 18.76 -10.11
CA VAL A 152 12.68 19.09 -10.28
C VAL A 152 12.52 20.61 -10.36
N ARG A 153 11.97 21.09 -11.49
CA ARG A 153 11.63 22.49 -11.77
C ARG A 153 10.12 22.63 -11.96
N ALA A 154 9.38 22.46 -10.87
CA ALA A 154 7.93 22.55 -10.86
C ALA A 154 7.47 23.99 -10.56
N PRO A 155 6.53 24.58 -11.32
CA PRO A 155 5.87 25.82 -10.91
C PRO A 155 4.98 25.60 -9.69
N ALA A 156 4.59 26.67 -9.00
CA ALA A 156 3.63 26.61 -7.90
C ALA A 156 2.29 25.98 -8.36
N GLY A 157 1.62 25.26 -7.46
CA GLY A 157 0.38 24.53 -7.76
C GLY A 157 0.58 23.19 -8.48
N SER A 158 1.82 22.76 -8.71
CA SER A 158 2.12 21.44 -9.29
C SER A 158 1.95 20.32 -8.26
N VAL A 159 1.79 19.09 -8.78
CA VAL A 159 1.89 17.86 -7.98
C VAL A 159 3.25 17.23 -8.22
N ILE A 160 3.95 16.89 -7.14
CA ILE A 160 5.27 16.24 -7.18
C ILE A 160 5.18 14.91 -6.42
N LEU A 161 5.44 13.80 -7.11
CA LEU A 161 5.53 12.47 -6.53
C LEU A 161 7.00 12.06 -6.42
N VAL A 162 7.42 11.57 -5.26
CA VAL A 162 8.77 11.06 -5.03
C VAL A 162 8.68 9.57 -4.77
N GLY A 163 9.19 8.78 -5.71
CA GLY A 163 9.17 7.32 -5.70
C GLY A 163 9.92 6.71 -4.52
N ALA A 164 9.61 5.45 -4.23
CA ALA A 164 10.22 4.75 -3.11
C ALA A 164 11.74 4.64 -3.26
N GLY A 165 12.48 4.78 -2.15
CA GLY A 165 13.95 4.67 -2.11
C GLY A 165 14.71 5.72 -2.94
N THR A 166 14.07 6.82 -3.34
CA THR A 166 14.68 7.87 -4.17
C THR A 166 15.57 8.82 -3.38
N LEU A 167 15.32 9.03 -2.08
CA LEU A 167 16.06 9.98 -1.24
C LEU A 167 17.24 9.31 -0.51
N THR A 168 18.37 10.00 -0.43
CA THR A 168 19.60 9.48 0.23
C THR A 168 19.84 9.98 1.66
N GLY A 169 18.86 10.63 2.29
CA GLY A 169 19.01 11.22 3.63
C GLY A 169 19.74 12.57 3.67
N SER A 170 20.39 12.96 2.56
CA SER A 170 21.02 14.27 2.41
C SER A 170 19.99 15.41 2.45
N THR A 171 20.27 16.44 3.26
CA THR A 171 19.46 17.67 3.34
C THR A 171 19.43 18.42 2.02
N PHE A 172 20.51 18.35 1.24
CA PHE A 172 20.62 18.99 -0.08
C PHE A 172 19.61 18.42 -1.09
N GLU A 173 19.32 17.12 -1.03
CA GLU A 173 18.32 16.50 -1.91
C GLU A 173 16.89 16.84 -1.47
N GLN A 174 16.65 16.96 -0.17
CA GLN A 174 15.29 17.12 0.36
C GLN A 174 14.85 18.59 0.43
N GLY A 175 15.80 19.52 0.58
CA GLY A 175 15.55 20.96 0.65
C GLY A 175 14.73 21.51 -0.54
N PRO A 176 15.08 21.20 -1.80
CA PRO A 176 14.31 21.62 -2.97
C PRO A 176 12.85 21.15 -2.96
N LEU A 177 12.58 19.93 -2.48
CA LEU A 177 11.20 19.41 -2.36
C LEU A 177 10.40 20.21 -1.34
N LEU A 178 11.00 20.52 -0.19
CA LEU A 178 10.38 21.37 0.83
C LEU A 178 10.16 22.79 0.34
N ALA A 179 11.08 23.33 -0.47
CA ALA A 179 10.95 24.64 -1.08
C ALA A 179 9.75 24.68 -2.05
N HIS A 180 9.59 23.65 -2.89
CA HIS A 180 8.41 23.49 -3.75
C HIS A 180 7.11 23.41 -2.95
N ALA A 181 7.10 22.63 -1.86
CA ALA A 181 5.92 22.55 -1.01
C ALA A 181 5.58 23.92 -0.39
N ARG A 182 6.58 24.63 0.16
CA ARG A 182 6.40 25.97 0.74
C ARG A 182 5.86 26.99 -0.27
N SER A 183 6.31 26.92 -1.53
CA SER A 183 5.92 27.86 -2.58
C SER A 183 4.52 27.62 -3.16
N GLY A 184 3.89 26.49 -2.85
CA GLY A 184 2.51 26.20 -3.25
C GLY A 184 2.28 24.87 -3.97
N SER A 185 3.31 24.05 -4.17
CA SER A 185 3.15 22.72 -4.74
C SER A 185 2.70 21.70 -3.69
N SER A 186 2.09 20.61 -4.16
CA SER A 186 1.76 19.46 -3.33
C SER A 186 2.79 18.36 -3.56
N VAL A 187 3.50 17.96 -2.51
CA VAL A 187 4.59 16.97 -2.58
C VAL A 187 4.20 15.73 -1.80
N MET A 188 4.26 14.56 -2.43
CA MET A 188 4.13 13.28 -1.75
C MET A 188 5.41 12.47 -1.87
N ILE A 189 5.90 11.99 -0.74
CA ILE A 189 7.10 11.16 -0.65
C ILE A 189 6.68 9.76 -0.22
N PHE A 190 6.86 8.77 -1.10
CA PHE A 190 6.61 7.35 -0.82
C PHE A 190 7.74 6.75 0.04
N ALA A 191 7.65 5.46 0.37
CA ALA A 191 8.51 4.81 1.36
C ALA A 191 10.01 5.03 1.08
N GLN A 192 10.79 5.39 2.09
CA GLN A 192 12.23 5.65 1.96
C GLN A 192 13.02 4.82 2.97
N SER A 193 14.23 4.45 2.60
CA SER A 193 15.19 3.76 3.48
C SER A 193 16.20 4.72 4.13
N ALA A 194 16.16 6.01 3.78
CA ALA A 194 17.00 7.02 4.41
C ALA A 194 16.66 7.18 5.91
N PRO A 195 17.63 7.50 6.78
CA PRO A 195 17.38 7.70 8.21
C PRO A 195 16.47 8.91 8.49
N ARG A 196 16.36 9.85 7.54
CA ARG A 196 15.49 11.02 7.64
C ARG A 196 14.79 11.34 6.33
N VAL A 197 13.55 11.79 6.43
CA VAL A 197 12.72 12.24 5.30
C VAL A 197 12.03 13.54 5.67
N ALA A 198 12.15 14.54 4.81
CA ALA A 198 11.61 15.88 4.99
C ALA A 198 11.98 16.52 6.35
N GLY A 199 13.14 16.17 6.90
CA GLY A 199 13.59 16.63 8.22
C GLY A 199 13.13 15.76 9.41
N TYR A 200 12.26 14.77 9.22
CA TYR A 200 11.82 13.86 10.27
C TYR A 200 12.68 12.60 10.33
N ALA A 201 12.82 12.01 11.51
CA ALA A 201 13.48 10.72 11.66
C ALA A 201 12.57 9.60 11.14
N LEU A 202 13.18 8.62 10.46
CA LEU A 202 12.55 7.33 10.23
C LEU A 202 13.04 6.36 11.29
N ALA A 203 12.11 5.76 12.03
CA ALA A 203 12.41 4.74 13.03
C ALA A 203 11.93 3.36 12.54
N PRO A 204 12.67 2.28 12.82
CA PRO A 204 12.16 0.93 12.64
C PRO A 204 10.97 0.69 13.57
N HIS A 205 10.06 -0.18 13.16
CA HIS A 205 8.91 -0.58 13.96
C HIS A 205 8.61 -2.07 13.71
N ASP A 206 8.44 -2.85 14.77
CA ASP A 206 8.51 -4.32 14.66
C ASP A 206 7.14 -4.99 14.50
N THR A 207 6.06 -4.23 14.64
CA THR A 207 4.68 -4.75 14.61
C THR A 207 3.68 -3.76 14.05
N LEU A 208 2.50 -4.23 13.68
CA LEU A 208 1.35 -3.38 13.31
C LEU A 208 0.38 -3.18 14.48
N SER A 209 0.66 -3.80 15.62
CA SER A 209 -0.17 -3.65 16.81
C SER A 209 -0.32 -2.17 17.17
N GLY A 210 -1.55 -1.72 17.37
CA GLY A 210 -1.87 -0.33 17.66
C GLY A 210 -1.95 0.60 16.44
N LEU A 211 -1.75 0.10 15.21
CA LEU A 211 -1.94 0.88 14.00
C LEU A 211 -3.42 1.27 13.82
N THR A 212 -3.65 2.57 13.68
CA THR A 212 -4.96 3.18 13.51
C THR A 212 -5.02 3.93 12.18
N TRP A 213 -6.18 3.90 11.53
CA TRP A 213 -6.43 4.53 10.24
C TRP A 213 -7.52 5.59 10.32
N ARG A 214 -7.30 6.74 9.67
CA ARG A 214 -8.30 7.76 9.38
C ARG A 214 -8.97 7.44 8.04
N ARG A 215 -9.95 6.55 8.08
CA ARG A 215 -10.57 5.93 6.89
C ARG A 215 -11.34 6.90 6.00
N ASP A 216 -11.85 7.97 6.57
CA ASP A 216 -12.58 9.03 5.88
C ASP A 216 -11.67 9.97 5.08
N HIS A 217 -10.35 9.83 5.19
CA HIS A 217 -9.42 10.68 4.47
C HIS A 217 -9.39 10.36 2.96
N PRO A 218 -9.40 11.35 2.05
CA PRO A 218 -9.42 11.14 0.59
C PRO A 218 -8.27 10.27 0.02
N LEU A 219 -7.16 10.16 0.74
CA LEU A 219 -6.05 9.27 0.36
C LEU A 219 -6.43 7.78 0.43
N LEU A 220 -7.42 7.41 1.23
CA LEU A 220 -7.86 6.04 1.44
C LEU A 220 -9.24 5.76 0.80
N GLU A 221 -9.73 6.66 -0.05
CA GLU A 221 -11.02 6.53 -0.72
C GLU A 221 -11.13 5.17 -1.45
N GLY A 222 -12.20 4.42 -1.19
CA GLY A 222 -12.44 3.11 -1.78
C GLY A 222 -11.58 1.96 -1.24
N MET A 223 -10.69 2.22 -0.27
CA MET A 223 -9.87 1.17 0.35
C MET A 223 -10.59 0.56 1.55
N GLU A 224 -10.94 -0.73 1.45
CA GLU A 224 -11.56 -1.48 2.54
C GLU A 224 -10.52 -1.94 3.58
N ASP A 225 -10.99 -2.33 4.77
CA ASP A 225 -10.13 -2.76 5.88
C ASP A 225 -9.14 -3.85 5.49
N ARG A 226 -9.58 -4.86 4.74
CA ARG A 226 -8.70 -5.94 4.27
C ARG A 226 -7.57 -5.45 3.39
N ALA A 227 -7.84 -4.44 2.55
CA ALA A 227 -6.82 -3.83 1.70
C ALA A 227 -5.78 -3.05 2.53
N LEU A 228 -6.22 -2.39 3.62
CA LEU A 228 -5.35 -1.62 4.50
C LEU A 228 -4.51 -2.52 5.42
N THR A 229 -5.08 -3.60 5.94
CA THR A 229 -4.37 -4.54 6.84
C THR A 229 -3.42 -5.48 6.10
N GLY A 230 -3.64 -5.72 4.81
CA GLY A 230 -2.87 -6.66 4.00
C GLY A 230 -1.59 -6.10 3.37
N TRP A 231 -1.10 -4.92 3.76
CA TRP A 231 0.12 -4.35 3.15
C TRP A 231 1.43 -4.82 3.78
N PHE A 232 1.35 -5.49 4.92
CA PHE A 232 2.48 -5.55 5.82
C PHE A 232 3.00 -6.98 5.95
N ASP A 233 4.15 -7.23 5.33
CA ASP A 233 5.06 -8.27 5.79
C ASP A 233 6.02 -7.57 6.76
N ALA A 234 5.95 -7.90 8.05
CA ALA A 234 6.44 -7.05 9.15
C ALA A 234 7.97 -6.83 9.19
N ALA A 235 8.73 -7.40 8.26
CA ALA A 235 10.18 -7.55 8.37
C ALA A 235 10.99 -6.24 8.26
N ASP A 236 10.43 -5.12 7.79
CA ASP A 236 11.19 -3.87 7.60
C ASP A 236 10.30 -2.60 7.64
N LEU A 237 9.33 -2.56 8.56
CA LEU A 237 8.45 -1.40 8.67
C LEU A 237 9.24 -0.18 9.22
N ARG A 238 9.13 0.94 8.52
CA ARG A 238 9.67 2.22 8.98
C ARG A 238 8.57 3.24 9.14
N ILE A 239 8.64 4.00 10.22
CA ILE A 239 7.65 5.01 10.58
C ILE A 239 8.28 6.39 10.58
N VAL A 240 7.50 7.40 10.24
CA VAL A 240 7.87 8.80 10.42
C VAL A 240 7.60 9.16 11.88
N ARG A 241 8.63 9.57 12.61
CA ARG A 241 8.50 10.08 13.98
C ARG A 241 8.42 11.60 13.97
N LEU A 242 7.23 12.13 14.29
CA LEU A 242 6.95 13.56 14.35
C LEU A 242 7.06 14.04 15.81
N PRO A 243 7.44 15.30 16.04
CA PRO A 243 7.30 15.93 17.35
C PRO A 243 5.85 15.89 17.85
N ALA A 244 5.67 15.86 19.18
CA ALA A 244 4.36 15.66 19.81
C ALA A 244 3.27 16.69 19.44
N ASP A 245 3.66 17.92 19.13
CA ASP A 245 2.76 19.02 18.77
C ASP A 245 2.94 19.46 17.31
N GLU A 246 3.46 18.56 16.45
CA GLU A 246 3.68 18.85 15.04
C GLU A 246 2.35 19.17 14.33
N PRO A 247 2.23 20.28 13.59
CA PRO A 247 1.03 20.65 12.84
C PRO A 247 0.83 19.75 11.59
N ALA A 248 0.49 18.48 11.80
CA ALA A 248 0.37 17.48 10.75
C ALA A 248 -0.79 16.52 11.03
N LEU A 249 -1.65 16.26 10.05
CA LEU A 249 -2.77 15.33 10.16
C LEU A 249 -2.31 13.88 9.94
N GLU A 250 -2.45 13.06 10.97
CA GLU A 250 -2.18 11.64 10.93
C GLU A 250 -3.32 10.90 10.21
N ILE A 251 -2.93 10.06 9.25
CA ILE A 251 -3.86 9.23 8.47
C ILE A 251 -3.66 7.75 8.79
N ALA A 252 -2.43 7.32 9.00
CA ALA A 252 -2.09 6.00 9.52
C ALA A 252 -1.04 6.16 10.61
N TRP A 253 -1.37 5.85 11.86
CA TRP A 253 -0.50 6.11 13.02
C TRP A 253 -0.64 5.06 14.12
N PHE A 254 0.38 4.96 14.96
CA PHE A 254 0.39 4.09 16.12
C PHE A 254 -0.15 4.85 17.32
N ALA A 255 -1.27 4.39 17.87
CA ALA A 255 -1.82 4.98 19.09
C ALA A 255 -0.87 4.69 20.27
N PRO A 256 -0.61 5.68 21.15
CA PRO A 256 0.21 5.43 22.33
C PRO A 256 -0.44 4.38 23.23
N THR A 257 0.33 3.38 23.66
CA THR A 257 -0.14 2.27 24.49
C THR A 257 -0.51 2.68 25.91
N VAL A 258 0.01 3.82 26.38
CA VAL A 258 -0.27 4.38 27.70
C VAL A 258 -0.63 5.86 27.54
N LYS A 259 -1.69 6.30 28.24
CA LYS A 259 -2.06 7.71 28.32
C LYS A 259 -0.93 8.45 29.04
N ALA A 260 -0.09 9.15 28.27
CA ALA A 260 1.06 9.85 28.83
C ALA A 260 0.64 11.19 29.44
N ASP A 261 1.21 11.52 30.60
CA ASP A 261 1.01 12.82 31.26
C ASP A 261 1.67 13.97 30.49
N ARG A 262 2.53 13.66 29.51
CA ARG A 262 3.24 14.63 28.67
C ARG A 262 3.01 14.33 27.19
N PRO A 263 3.07 15.36 26.31
CA PRO A 263 3.00 15.16 24.87
C PRO A 263 4.11 14.20 24.39
N VAL A 264 3.73 13.12 23.73
CA VAL A 264 4.65 12.12 23.17
C VAL A 264 4.79 12.28 21.66
N PRO A 265 5.96 11.92 21.07
CA PRO A 265 6.13 11.89 19.62
C PRO A 265 5.03 11.07 18.93
N ILE A 266 4.71 11.46 17.70
CA ILE A 266 3.68 10.81 16.89
C ILE A 266 4.38 9.90 15.89
N ASP A 267 4.10 8.62 15.99
CA ASP A 267 4.65 7.58 15.14
C ASP A 267 3.64 7.24 14.03
N ALA A 268 3.97 7.56 12.78
CA ALA A 268 3.03 7.49 11.66
C ALA A 268 3.59 6.82 10.41
N LEU A 269 2.73 6.07 9.71
CA LEU A 269 3.00 5.53 8.37
C LEU A 269 2.49 6.45 7.27
N LEU A 270 1.44 7.21 7.52
CA LEU A 270 0.90 8.15 6.54
C LEU A 270 0.46 9.41 7.26
N VAL A 271 1.06 10.54 6.85
CA VAL A 271 0.78 11.85 7.43
C VAL A 271 0.75 12.90 6.33
N THR A 272 -0.12 13.90 6.49
CA THR A 272 -0.16 15.09 5.64
C THR A 272 -0.03 16.36 6.47
N ARG A 273 0.65 17.37 5.93
CA ARG A 273 0.72 18.70 6.56
C ARG A 273 0.63 19.81 5.53
N ALA A 274 -0.03 20.90 5.90
CA ALA A 274 0.17 22.16 5.20
C ALA A 274 1.57 22.70 5.48
N ILE A 275 2.19 23.28 4.46
CA ILE A 275 3.49 23.95 4.61
C ILE A 275 3.56 25.13 3.64
N GLY A 276 3.67 26.35 4.20
CA GLY A 276 3.55 27.56 3.39
C GLY A 276 2.22 27.60 2.65
N LYS A 277 2.27 27.72 1.31
CA LYS A 277 1.08 27.70 0.44
C LYS A 277 0.71 26.32 -0.08
N GLY A 278 1.54 25.31 0.16
CA GLY A 278 1.39 23.96 -0.39
C GLY A 278 1.16 22.90 0.66
N ARG A 279 1.40 21.66 0.28
CA ARG A 279 1.15 20.46 1.09
C ARG A 279 2.34 19.51 1.00
N LEU A 280 2.65 18.86 2.11
CA LEU A 280 3.56 17.73 2.16
C LEU A 280 2.80 16.49 2.65
N VAL A 281 2.98 15.36 1.98
CA VAL A 281 2.49 14.04 2.38
C VAL A 281 3.69 13.11 2.51
N LEU A 282 3.81 12.44 3.65
CA LEU A 282 4.84 11.43 3.89
C LEU A 282 4.14 10.08 4.04
N CYS A 283 4.48 9.15 3.15
CA CYS A 283 3.91 7.82 3.09
C CYS A 283 5.03 6.79 3.23
N GLN A 284 5.07 6.10 4.37
CA GLN A 284 5.92 4.94 4.64
C GLN A 284 5.12 3.63 4.65
N VAL A 285 3.88 3.65 4.16
CA VAL A 285 3.12 2.43 3.89
C VAL A 285 3.94 1.56 2.91
N PRO A 286 4.23 0.28 3.23
CA PRO A 286 5.01 -0.61 2.38
C PRO A 286 4.13 -1.12 1.23
N LEU A 287 4.00 -0.29 0.21
CA LEU A 287 3.23 -0.64 -0.99
C LEU A 287 3.92 -1.77 -1.76
N GLY A 288 3.11 -2.67 -2.31
CA GLY A 288 3.59 -3.67 -3.25
C GLY A 288 4.03 -3.07 -4.59
N SER A 289 4.20 -3.93 -5.58
CA SER A 289 4.53 -3.51 -6.95
C SER A 289 3.50 -2.52 -7.49
N TRP A 290 3.96 -1.39 -8.02
CA TRP A 290 3.10 -0.41 -8.71
C TRP A 290 2.32 -1.02 -9.89
N LEU A 291 2.90 -2.03 -10.55
CA LEU A 291 2.30 -2.68 -11.71
C LEU A 291 1.31 -3.78 -11.31
N GLU A 292 1.62 -4.52 -10.25
CA GLU A 292 0.93 -5.78 -9.94
C GLU A 292 0.01 -5.69 -8.72
N ASP A 293 0.22 -4.74 -7.80
CA ASP A 293 -0.61 -4.55 -6.61
C ASP A 293 -1.71 -3.49 -6.87
N PRO A 294 -2.99 -3.90 -6.98
CA PRO A 294 -4.09 -2.97 -7.20
C PRO A 294 -4.20 -1.88 -6.14
N ARG A 295 -3.85 -2.19 -4.90
CA ARG A 295 -3.96 -1.26 -3.77
C ARG A 295 -2.95 -0.13 -3.90
N ALA A 296 -1.76 -0.41 -4.44
CA ALA A 296 -0.77 0.62 -4.74
C ALA A 296 -1.30 1.58 -5.82
N GLN A 297 -1.99 1.08 -6.85
CA GLN A 297 -2.62 1.93 -7.87
C GLN A 297 -3.81 2.74 -7.32
N MET A 298 -4.63 2.17 -6.42
CA MET A 298 -5.70 2.93 -5.74
C MET A 298 -5.13 4.09 -4.93
N LEU A 299 -4.10 3.82 -4.11
CA LEU A 299 -3.46 4.88 -3.33
C LEU A 299 -2.84 5.95 -4.25
N LEU A 300 -2.25 5.56 -5.38
CA LEU A 300 -1.70 6.49 -6.36
C LEU A 300 -2.79 7.35 -7.01
N ASP A 301 -3.92 6.77 -7.38
CA ASP A 301 -5.07 7.51 -7.93
C ASP A 301 -5.59 8.56 -6.93
N ASN A 302 -5.81 8.10 -5.70
CA ASN A 302 -6.25 8.92 -4.58
C ASN A 302 -5.23 10.03 -4.27
N ALA A 303 -3.94 9.72 -4.30
CA ALA A 303 -2.87 10.68 -4.11
C ALA A 303 -2.89 11.77 -5.17
N ILE A 304 -2.91 11.41 -6.46
CA ILE A 304 -2.94 12.38 -7.56
C ILE A 304 -4.18 13.29 -7.44
N THR A 305 -5.34 12.71 -7.10
CA THR A 305 -6.57 13.48 -6.91
C THR A 305 -6.48 14.42 -5.71
N TYR A 306 -6.09 13.89 -4.54
CA TYR A 306 -6.01 14.65 -3.28
C TYR A 306 -4.96 15.75 -3.35
N LEU A 307 -3.77 15.48 -3.90
CA LEU A 307 -2.69 16.47 -4.02
C LEU A 307 -3.06 17.61 -4.98
N GLY A 308 -4.03 17.38 -5.87
CA GLY A 308 -4.62 18.45 -6.67
C GLY A 308 -5.52 19.41 -5.86
N THR A 309 -6.11 18.98 -4.76
CA THR A 309 -6.98 19.87 -3.98
C THR A 309 -6.20 21.02 -3.32
N ARG A 310 -6.92 22.07 -2.91
CA ARG A 310 -6.33 23.15 -2.12
C ARG A 310 -5.78 22.57 -0.80
N PRO A 311 -4.56 22.95 -0.38
CA PRO A 311 -4.05 22.59 0.94
C PRO A 311 -4.96 23.13 2.06
N GLU A 312 -5.39 22.23 2.94
CA GLU A 312 -6.13 22.57 4.15
C GLU A 312 -5.17 22.79 5.32
N PRO A 313 -5.42 23.77 6.21
CA PRO A 313 -4.62 23.95 7.41
C PRO A 313 -4.59 22.68 8.26
N THR A 314 -3.40 22.31 8.74
CA THR A 314 -3.23 21.18 9.66
C THR A 314 -2.90 21.73 11.05
N PRO A 315 -3.91 22.06 11.88
CA PRO A 315 -3.69 22.61 13.20
C PRO A 315 -2.91 21.61 14.06
N ARG A 316 -2.17 22.18 15.03
CA ARG A 316 -1.42 21.38 16.00
C ARG A 316 -2.36 20.51 16.84
N PRO A 317 -1.93 19.30 17.26
CA PRO A 317 -2.73 18.42 18.11
C PRO A 317 -3.33 19.15 19.33
N SER A 318 -2.54 19.99 20.02
CA SER A 318 -2.98 20.81 21.15
C SER A 318 -4.15 21.77 20.85
N ARG A 319 -4.38 22.13 19.58
CA ARG A 319 -5.43 23.06 19.15
C ARG A 319 -6.62 22.38 18.49
N ARG A 320 -6.54 21.08 18.17
CA ARG A 320 -7.61 20.35 17.48
C ARG A 320 -8.86 20.20 18.33
N ALA A 321 -8.72 19.88 19.61
CA ALA A 321 -9.85 19.71 20.52
C ALA A 321 -10.72 20.98 20.58
N ALA A 322 -10.08 22.15 20.69
CA ALA A 322 -10.76 23.45 20.74
C ALA A 322 -11.48 23.82 19.42
N GLU A 323 -10.95 23.42 18.26
CA GLU A 323 -11.58 23.69 16.96
C GLU A 323 -12.78 22.76 16.66
N PHE A 324 -12.74 21.51 17.13
CA PHE A 324 -13.87 20.57 17.00
C PHE A 324 -15.04 20.98 17.90
N GLU A 325 -14.78 21.39 19.14
CA GLU A 325 -15.81 21.91 20.05
C GLU A 325 -16.41 23.23 19.54
N SER A 326 -15.59 24.12 18.97
CA SER A 326 -16.03 25.37 18.34
C SER A 326 -16.92 25.16 17.11
N LYS A 327 -16.64 24.16 16.27
CA LYS A 327 -17.48 23.81 15.11
C LYS A 327 -18.77 23.11 15.51
N ALA A 328 -18.77 22.30 16.56
CA ALA A 328 -19.99 21.68 17.10
C ALA A 328 -20.91 22.70 17.81
N ALA A 329 -20.33 23.77 18.36
CA ALA A 329 -21.07 24.83 19.05
C ALA A 329 -21.63 25.93 18.12
N ARG A 330 -21.38 25.88 16.80
CA ARG A 330 -22.01 26.79 15.84
C ARG A 330 -23.26 26.11 15.25
N PRO A 331 -24.48 26.52 15.63
CA PRO A 331 -25.65 26.09 14.90
C PRO A 331 -25.50 26.57 13.45
N SER A 332 -25.78 25.67 12.51
CA SER A 332 -25.94 26.01 11.10
C SER A 332 -27.04 27.06 10.96
N GLY A 333 -26.62 28.32 10.87
CA GLY A 333 -27.47 29.45 10.48
C GLY A 333 -27.49 29.58 8.96
#